data_AF-A0A218PDC2-F1
#
_entry.id   AF-A0A218PDC2-F1
#
_cell.length_a   1.000
_cell.length_b   1.000
_cell.length_c   1.000
_cell.angle_alpha   90.00
_cell.angle_beta   90.00
_cell.angle_gamma   90.00
#
_symmetry.space_group_name_H-M   'P 1'
#
loop_
_entity.id
_entity.type
_entity.pdbx_description
1 polymer ?
#
loop_
_entity_poly.entity_id
_entity_poly.type
_entity_poly.pdbx_seq_one_letter_code
_entity_poly.pdbx_strand_id
1 'polypeptide(L)'
;MADSDLIKLLQKLVEYEETPTDESKVSGVIEKILSLTNLKAIVSGEGEVGLSVSTGEIRPYLRELGIPPDQEKKYVNLATKRILGTLGELIFNEKQPENEFEKKVFEKFNVPDMRTKAKLKREYSIPVVDGINLYRATLNIDEPLEYYLLKIEHMRSKKPNTVNFIITKNDLKKFREILNEVLKDGDVS
;
A
#
# COMPACT_ATOMS: atom_id res chain seq x y z
N MET A 1 23.17 -3.95 -32.92
CA MET A 1 22.56 -4.49 -31.68
C MET A 1 21.65 -3.47 -30.99
N ALA A 2 21.92 -2.15 -31.07
CA ALA A 2 21.06 -1.12 -30.47
C ALA A 2 19.63 -1.03 -31.06
N ASP A 3 19.44 -1.34 -32.34
CA ASP A 3 18.12 -1.27 -33.00
C ASP A 3 17.13 -2.32 -32.50
N SER A 4 17.61 -3.47 -32.01
CA SER A 4 16.76 -4.54 -31.43
C SER A 4 16.05 -4.07 -30.16
N ASP A 5 16.74 -3.30 -29.32
CA ASP A 5 16.23 -2.92 -28.01
C ASP A 5 15.27 -1.73 -28.12
N LEU A 6 15.51 -0.82 -29.07
CA LEU A 6 14.56 0.24 -29.41
C LEU A 6 13.29 -0.33 -30.07
N ILE A 7 13.42 -1.30 -30.98
CA ILE A 7 12.26 -1.98 -31.56
C ILE A 7 11.48 -2.77 -30.50
N LYS A 8 12.14 -3.44 -29.55
CA LYS A 8 11.46 -4.09 -28.42
C LYS A 8 10.79 -3.10 -27.48
N LEU A 9 11.38 -1.92 -27.28
CA LEU A 9 10.78 -0.84 -26.47
C LEU A 9 9.55 -0.26 -27.16
N LEU A 10 9.63 -0.04 -28.48
CA LEU A 10 8.51 0.42 -29.32
C LEU A 10 7.42 -0.65 -29.43
N GLN A 11 7.76 -1.93 -29.57
CA GLN A 11 6.81 -3.04 -29.54
C GLN A 11 6.11 -3.14 -28.18
N LYS A 12 6.82 -2.93 -27.06
CA LYS A 12 6.19 -2.83 -25.73
C LYS A 12 5.28 -1.62 -25.56
N LEU A 13 5.53 -0.54 -26.30
CA LEU A 13 4.66 0.65 -26.32
C LEU A 13 3.44 0.43 -27.22
N VAL A 14 3.57 -0.32 -28.32
CA VAL A 14 2.47 -0.68 -29.23
C VAL A 14 1.61 -1.81 -28.67
N GLU A 15 2.17 -2.79 -27.93
CA GLU A 15 1.38 -3.75 -27.13
C GLU A 15 0.61 -3.07 -25.97
N TYR A 16 0.99 -1.84 -25.64
CA TYR A 16 0.30 -1.00 -24.66
C TYR A 16 -0.97 -0.33 -25.23
N GLU A 17 -1.18 -0.39 -26.55
CA GLU A 17 -2.42 0.05 -27.19
C GLU A 17 -3.42 -1.10 -27.36
N GLU A 18 -4.53 -0.95 -26.63
CA GLU A 18 -5.88 -1.33 -27.02
C GLU A 18 -6.21 -2.82 -27.25
N THR A 19 -6.39 -3.52 -26.14
CA THR A 19 -7.69 -4.21 -25.97
C THR A 19 -8.60 -3.29 -25.18
N PRO A 20 -9.80 -2.92 -25.69
CA PRO A 20 -10.78 -2.19 -24.89
C PRO A 20 -11.00 -2.98 -23.62
N THR A 21 -10.52 -2.40 -22.51
CA THR A 21 -10.59 -3.06 -21.22
C THR A 21 -11.98 -2.79 -20.69
N ASP A 22 -12.78 -3.84 -20.56
CA ASP A 22 -14.15 -3.74 -20.05
C ASP A 22 -14.19 -2.96 -18.73
N GLU A 23 -14.72 -1.74 -18.80
CA GLU A 23 -14.78 -0.79 -17.69
C GLU A 23 -15.59 -1.32 -16.51
N SER A 24 -16.61 -2.16 -16.78
CA SER A 24 -17.38 -2.80 -15.73
C SER A 24 -16.53 -3.79 -14.93
N LYS A 25 -15.67 -4.54 -15.61
CA LYS A 25 -14.71 -5.46 -14.97
C LYS A 25 -13.65 -4.69 -14.19
N VAL A 26 -13.12 -3.59 -14.73
CA VAL A 26 -12.17 -2.73 -13.97
C VAL A 26 -12.82 -2.21 -12.69
N SER A 27 -14.06 -1.75 -12.78
CA SER A 27 -14.84 -1.25 -11.64
C SER A 27 -15.07 -2.36 -10.60
N GLY A 28 -15.43 -3.58 -11.03
CA GLY A 28 -15.53 -4.74 -10.15
C GLY A 28 -14.20 -5.05 -9.44
N VAL A 29 -13.08 -5.02 -10.16
CA VAL A 29 -11.75 -5.24 -9.56
C VAL A 29 -11.40 -4.16 -8.54
N ILE A 30 -11.74 -2.90 -8.80
CA ILE A 30 -11.56 -1.79 -7.84
C ILE A 30 -12.32 -2.09 -6.54
N GLU A 31 -13.62 -2.41 -6.64
CA GLU A 31 -14.45 -2.73 -5.48
C GLU A 31 -13.86 -3.88 -4.67
N LYS A 32 -13.40 -4.94 -5.36
CA LYS A 32 -12.75 -6.06 -4.69
C LYS A 32 -11.46 -5.66 -3.99
N ILE A 33 -10.61 -4.86 -4.61
CA ILE A 33 -9.38 -4.37 -3.99
C ILE A 33 -9.73 -3.56 -2.74
N LEU A 34 -10.65 -2.59 -2.82
CA LEU A 34 -11.04 -1.75 -1.68
C LEU A 34 -11.69 -2.56 -0.54
N SER A 35 -12.31 -3.70 -0.84
CA SER A 35 -12.86 -4.62 0.17
C SER A 35 -11.79 -5.39 0.97
N LEU A 36 -10.53 -5.45 0.52
CA LEU A 36 -9.48 -6.21 1.20
C LEU A 36 -9.14 -5.59 2.56
N THR A 37 -9.23 -6.37 3.63
CA THR A 37 -9.02 -5.89 5.00
C THR A 37 -7.58 -5.43 5.28
N ASN A 38 -6.59 -6.09 4.67
CA ASN A 38 -5.16 -5.80 4.90
C ASN A 38 -4.54 -4.85 3.87
N LEU A 39 -5.37 -4.16 3.07
CA LEU A 39 -4.90 -3.24 2.07
C LEU A 39 -4.33 -1.97 2.72
N LYS A 40 -3.02 -1.73 2.53
CA LYS A 40 -2.33 -0.55 3.05
C LYS A 40 -1.77 0.28 1.90
N ALA A 41 -2.02 1.58 1.95
CA ALA A 41 -1.36 2.56 1.08
C ALA A 41 -0.18 3.19 1.82
N ILE A 42 0.84 3.57 1.06
CA ILE A 42 2.10 4.13 1.56
C ILE A 42 2.36 5.42 0.77
N VAL A 43 2.80 6.50 1.44
CA VAL A 43 2.97 7.82 0.81
C VAL A 43 4.43 8.28 0.85
N SER A 44 4.96 8.92 -0.18
CA SER A 44 6.28 9.58 -0.14
C SER A 44 6.14 11.08 0.08
N GLY A 45 7.20 11.73 0.57
CA GLY A 45 7.29 13.19 0.58
C GLY A 45 7.34 13.78 -0.83
N GLU A 46 7.82 13.03 -1.82
CA GLU A 46 8.02 13.46 -3.21
C GLU A 46 6.74 13.48 -4.07
N GLY A 47 5.57 13.19 -3.49
CA GLY A 47 4.30 13.25 -4.23
C GLY A 47 3.88 11.92 -4.84
N GLU A 48 4.33 10.79 -4.29
CA GLU A 48 3.96 9.46 -4.79
C GLU A 48 3.17 8.67 -3.76
N VAL A 49 2.24 7.85 -4.25
CA VAL A 49 1.49 6.89 -3.42
C VAL A 49 1.71 5.49 -3.97
N GLY A 50 1.94 4.54 -3.06
CA GLY A 50 2.09 3.13 -3.36
C GLY A 50 0.98 2.31 -2.71
N LEU A 51 0.56 1.23 -3.38
CA LEU A 51 -0.42 0.27 -2.89
C LEU A 51 0.15 -1.12 -3.08
N SER A 52 0.16 -1.94 -2.04
CA SER A 52 0.56 -3.36 -2.13
C SER A 52 -0.70 -4.22 -2.22
N VAL A 53 -0.93 -4.84 -3.38
CA VAL A 53 -2.06 -5.75 -3.63
C VAL A 53 -1.51 -7.12 -3.97
N SER A 54 -1.88 -8.14 -3.21
CA SER A 54 -1.57 -9.53 -3.58
C SER A 54 -2.58 -10.02 -4.62
N THR A 55 -2.12 -10.27 -5.86
CA THR A 55 -2.96 -10.85 -6.92
C THR A 55 -3.55 -12.20 -6.50
N GLY A 56 -2.87 -12.94 -5.63
CA GLY A 56 -3.38 -14.22 -5.10
C GLY A 56 -4.68 -14.08 -4.31
N GLU A 57 -4.86 -12.98 -3.58
CA GLU A 57 -6.06 -12.75 -2.74
C GLU A 57 -7.31 -12.41 -3.57
N ILE A 58 -7.12 -11.87 -4.77
CA ILE A 58 -8.22 -11.42 -5.63
C ILE A 58 -8.46 -12.33 -6.84
N ARG A 59 -7.54 -13.26 -7.14
CA ARG A 59 -7.64 -14.18 -8.28
C ARG A 59 -8.98 -14.95 -8.38
N PRO A 60 -9.57 -15.50 -7.30
CA PRO A 60 -10.87 -16.16 -7.39
C PRO A 60 -11.95 -15.24 -7.96
N TYR A 61 -11.96 -13.98 -7.52
CA TYR A 61 -12.91 -12.96 -7.97
C TYR A 61 -12.65 -12.50 -9.41
N LEU A 62 -11.39 -12.42 -9.84
CA LEU A 62 -11.07 -12.12 -11.25
C LEU A 62 -11.68 -13.16 -12.20
N ARG A 63 -11.68 -14.44 -11.79
CA ARG A 63 -12.30 -15.52 -12.57
C ARG A 63 -13.82 -15.43 -12.58
N GLU A 64 -14.45 -15.05 -11.45
CA GLU A 64 -15.90 -14.79 -11.37
C GLU A 64 -16.34 -13.66 -12.32
N LEU A 65 -15.50 -12.63 -12.49
CA LEU A 65 -15.69 -11.56 -13.48
C LEU A 65 -15.43 -11.98 -14.94
N GLY A 66 -15.07 -13.25 -15.17
CA GLY A 66 -14.72 -13.75 -16.49
C GLY A 66 -13.49 -13.05 -17.08
N ILE A 67 -12.49 -12.72 -16.24
CA ILE A 67 -11.19 -12.20 -16.69
C ILE A 67 -10.26 -13.39 -16.96
N PRO A 68 -9.73 -13.52 -18.19
CA PRO A 68 -8.77 -14.57 -18.52
C PRO A 68 -7.47 -14.49 -17.69
N PRO A 69 -6.84 -15.64 -17.33
CA PRO A 69 -5.62 -15.66 -16.53
C PRO A 69 -4.45 -14.81 -17.07
N ASP A 70 -4.31 -14.74 -18.40
CA ASP A 70 -3.31 -13.94 -19.12
C ASP A 70 -3.59 -12.42 -19.03
N GLN A 71 -4.83 -12.03 -18.72
CA GLN A 71 -5.26 -10.63 -18.60
C GLN A 71 -5.40 -10.16 -17.14
N GLU A 72 -5.41 -11.07 -16.15
CA GLU A 72 -5.57 -10.75 -14.72
C GLU A 72 -4.66 -9.59 -14.29
N LYS A 73 -3.37 -9.66 -14.65
CA LYS A 73 -2.38 -8.62 -14.30
C LYS A 73 -2.73 -7.25 -14.87
N LYS A 74 -3.26 -7.19 -16.10
CA LYS A 74 -3.65 -5.93 -16.75
C LYS A 74 -4.79 -5.26 -16.01
N TYR A 75 -5.85 -6.01 -15.69
CA TYR A 75 -7.02 -5.51 -14.96
C TYR A 75 -6.65 -5.04 -13.55
N VAL A 76 -5.85 -5.83 -12.82
CA VAL A 76 -5.38 -5.45 -11.48
C VAL A 76 -4.55 -4.16 -11.54
N ASN A 77 -3.60 -4.07 -12.48
CA ASN A 77 -2.78 -2.88 -12.64
C ASN A 77 -3.62 -1.63 -12.96
N LEU A 78 -4.63 -1.74 -13.82
CA LEU A 78 -5.51 -0.62 -14.17
C LEU A 78 -6.35 -0.18 -12.97
N ALA A 79 -6.95 -1.13 -12.25
CA ALA A 79 -7.71 -0.85 -11.03
C ALA A 79 -6.84 -0.18 -9.97
N THR A 80 -5.64 -0.72 -9.71
CA THR A 80 -4.67 -0.13 -8.77
C THR A 80 -4.24 1.26 -9.20
N LYS A 81 -3.96 1.50 -10.49
CA LYS A 81 -3.60 2.83 -11.01
C LYS A 81 -4.70 3.86 -10.77
N ARG A 82 -5.97 3.49 -10.95
CA ARG A 82 -7.10 4.40 -10.68
C ARG A 82 -7.20 4.76 -9.21
N ILE A 83 -7.13 3.76 -8.33
CA ILE A 83 -7.12 3.98 -6.88
C ILE A 83 -5.96 4.92 -6.50
N LEU A 84 -4.75 4.66 -7.00
CA LEU A 84 -3.58 5.49 -6.73
C LEU A 84 -3.69 6.91 -7.27
N GLY A 85 -4.25 7.09 -8.47
CA GLY A 85 -4.48 8.42 -9.05
C GLY A 85 -5.43 9.24 -8.19
N THR A 86 -6.59 8.67 -7.82
CA THR A 86 -7.54 9.31 -6.92
C THR A 86 -6.92 9.60 -5.54
N LEU A 87 -6.20 8.63 -4.97
CA LEU A 87 -5.55 8.80 -3.67
C LEU A 87 -4.48 9.90 -3.71
N GLY A 88 -3.72 10.03 -4.80
CA GLY A 88 -2.76 11.10 -5.02
C GLY A 88 -3.42 12.48 -5.04
N GLU A 89 -4.51 12.64 -5.78
CA GLU A 89 -5.31 13.88 -5.81
C GLU A 89 -5.84 14.25 -4.42
N LEU A 90 -6.43 13.28 -3.71
CA LEU A 90 -6.97 13.49 -2.37
C LEU A 90 -5.89 13.86 -1.35
N ILE A 91 -4.66 13.35 -1.48
CA ILE A 91 -3.58 13.62 -0.52
C ILE A 91 -2.84 14.92 -0.86
N PHE A 92 -2.34 15.05 -2.09
CA PHE A 92 -1.37 16.10 -2.44
C PHE A 92 -2.02 17.39 -2.91
N ASN A 93 -3.22 17.32 -3.49
CA ASN A 93 -4.00 18.49 -3.88
C ASN A 93 -5.03 18.88 -2.82
N GLU A 94 -5.04 18.17 -1.68
CA GLU A 94 -5.98 18.34 -0.56
C GLU A 94 -7.47 18.34 -0.97
N LYS A 95 -7.78 17.73 -2.14
CA LYS A 95 -9.13 17.64 -2.71
C LYS A 95 -10.08 16.90 -1.74
N GLN A 96 -11.30 17.40 -1.58
CA GLN A 96 -12.36 16.67 -0.86
C GLN A 96 -13.06 15.68 -1.79
N PRO A 97 -13.54 14.52 -1.29
CA PRO A 97 -14.17 13.53 -2.14
C PRO A 97 -15.53 14.04 -2.68
N GLU A 98 -15.71 14.01 -3.99
CA GLU A 98 -16.88 14.55 -4.69
C GLU A 98 -17.86 13.46 -5.14
N ASN A 99 -17.39 12.21 -5.26
CA ASN A 99 -18.19 11.07 -5.70
C ASN A 99 -18.00 9.85 -4.80
N GLU A 100 -18.87 8.85 -4.94
CA GLU A 100 -18.88 7.65 -4.08
C GLU A 100 -17.57 6.85 -4.15
N PHE A 101 -16.92 6.80 -5.31
CA PHE A 101 -15.61 6.13 -5.44
C PHE A 101 -14.53 6.89 -4.64
N GLU A 102 -14.47 8.21 -4.78
CA GLU A 102 -13.54 9.05 -4.02
C GLU A 102 -13.79 8.94 -2.51
N LYS A 103 -15.04 8.91 -2.06
CA LYS A 103 -15.38 8.71 -0.64
C LYS A 103 -14.89 7.35 -0.11
N LYS A 104 -15.13 6.27 -0.87
CA LYS A 104 -14.62 4.94 -0.51
C LYS A 104 -13.10 4.92 -0.37
N VAL A 105 -12.37 5.55 -1.31
CA VAL A 105 -10.92 5.68 -1.25
C VAL A 105 -10.51 6.52 -0.03
N PHE A 106 -11.18 7.64 0.21
CA PHE A 106 -10.90 8.56 1.30
C PHE A 106 -11.00 7.87 2.67
N GLU A 107 -12.10 7.15 2.90
CA GLU A 107 -12.36 6.41 4.14
C GLU A 107 -11.44 5.20 4.28
N LYS A 108 -11.24 4.43 3.18
CA LYS A 108 -10.44 3.20 3.21
C LYS A 108 -9.00 3.43 3.65
N PHE A 109 -8.41 4.54 3.23
CA PHE A 109 -6.99 4.81 3.46
C PHE A 109 -6.71 5.86 4.53
N ASN A 110 -7.74 6.36 5.22
CA ASN A 110 -7.60 7.45 6.19
C ASN A 110 -6.76 8.62 5.62
N VAL A 111 -7.26 9.22 4.53
CA VAL A 111 -6.58 10.31 3.82
C VAL A 111 -6.08 11.44 4.74
N PRO A 112 -6.80 11.88 5.79
CA PRO A 112 -6.30 12.88 6.73
C PRO A 112 -4.94 12.50 7.35
N ASP A 113 -4.77 11.25 7.82
CA ASP A 113 -3.49 10.76 8.35
C ASP A 113 -2.41 10.74 7.27
N MET A 114 -2.76 10.29 6.06
CA MET A 114 -1.81 10.26 4.93
C MET A 114 -1.34 11.66 4.51
N ARG A 115 -2.22 12.68 4.55
CA ARG A 115 -1.85 14.09 4.30
C ARG A 115 -0.82 14.57 5.32
N THR A 116 -1.06 14.28 6.60
CA THR A 116 -0.12 14.62 7.68
C THR A 116 1.23 13.96 7.46
N LYS A 117 1.25 12.64 7.17
CA LYS A 117 2.48 11.90 6.88
C LYS A 117 3.22 12.45 5.66
N ALA A 118 2.50 12.82 4.60
CA ALA A 118 3.10 13.42 3.40
C ALA A 118 3.77 14.77 3.72
N LYS A 119 3.11 15.64 4.49
CA LYS A 119 3.67 16.93 4.94
C LYS A 119 4.92 16.73 5.79
N LEU A 120 4.85 15.87 6.80
CA LEU A 120 5.99 15.56 7.67
C LEU A 120 7.18 15.00 6.87
N LYS A 121 6.95 14.12 5.89
CA LYS A 121 8.02 13.57 5.04
C LYS A 121 8.66 14.61 4.12
N ARG A 122 7.98 15.71 3.80
CA ARG A 122 8.56 16.84 3.05
C ARG A 122 9.42 17.72 3.93
N GLU A 123 9.01 17.89 5.19
CA GLU A 123 9.67 18.80 6.14
C GLU A 123 10.88 18.16 6.84
N TYR A 124 10.84 16.86 7.12
CA TYR A 124 11.85 16.18 7.94
C TYR A 124 12.63 15.12 7.16
N SER A 125 13.90 14.93 7.51
CA SER A 125 14.80 13.92 6.93
C SER A 125 14.68 12.53 7.56
N ILE A 126 13.76 12.36 8.52
CA ILE A 126 13.56 11.11 9.27
C ILE A 126 12.49 10.24 8.60
N PRO A 127 12.64 8.90 8.56
CA PRO A 127 11.59 8.02 8.05
C PRO A 127 10.29 8.14 8.87
N VAL A 128 9.20 8.56 8.25
CA VAL A 128 7.86 8.51 8.85
C VAL A 128 7.25 7.14 8.55
N VAL A 129 6.79 6.45 9.60
CA VAL A 129 6.27 5.08 9.54
C VAL A 129 4.91 5.03 8.85
N ASP A 130 4.79 4.17 7.83
CA ASP A 130 3.54 4.00 7.08
C ASP A 130 2.77 2.74 7.51
N GLY A 131 3.47 1.68 7.91
CA GLY A 131 2.85 0.43 8.32
C GLY A 131 3.67 -0.31 9.36
N ILE A 132 2.96 -0.89 10.33
CA ILE A 132 3.53 -1.80 11.33
C ILE A 132 2.75 -3.11 11.25
N ASN A 133 3.44 -4.24 11.19
CA ASN A 133 2.87 -5.58 11.31
C ASN A 133 3.67 -6.40 12.33
N LEU A 134 3.00 -7.27 13.08
CA LEU A 134 3.61 -8.13 14.09
C LEU A 134 3.26 -9.59 13.80
N TYR A 135 4.28 -10.45 13.66
CA TYR A 135 4.11 -11.88 13.42
C TYR A 135 4.67 -12.68 14.58
N ARG A 136 3.91 -13.63 15.14
CA ARG A 136 4.40 -14.51 16.22
C ARG A 136 5.20 -15.68 15.62
N ALA A 137 6.29 -16.05 16.27
CA ALA A 137 7.12 -17.20 15.91
C ALA A 137 7.74 -17.84 17.17
N THR A 138 8.26 -19.05 17.00
CA THR A 138 8.87 -19.83 18.08
C THR A 138 10.21 -20.38 17.61
N LEU A 139 11.23 -20.28 18.45
CA LEU A 139 12.55 -20.83 18.21
C LEU A 139 12.81 -21.95 19.23
N ASN A 140 13.19 -23.13 18.76
CA ASN A 140 13.59 -24.23 19.66
C ASN A 140 15.09 -24.11 19.96
N ILE A 141 15.44 -23.51 21.09
CA ILE A 141 16.81 -23.50 21.63
C ILE A 141 16.72 -23.89 23.11
N ASP A 142 17.12 -25.11 23.48
CA ASP A 142 17.05 -25.71 24.84
C ASP A 142 15.65 -25.66 25.52
N GLU A 143 15.01 -24.50 25.61
CA GLU A 143 13.60 -24.25 25.88
C GLU A 143 12.96 -23.40 24.75
N PRO A 144 11.69 -23.67 24.36
CA PRO A 144 11.05 -22.93 23.28
C PRO A 144 10.90 -21.44 23.63
N LEU A 145 11.60 -20.58 22.90
CA LEU A 145 11.52 -19.14 23.06
C LEU A 145 10.47 -18.58 22.09
N GLU A 146 9.42 -17.97 22.64
CA GLU A 146 8.46 -17.21 21.86
C GLU A 146 9.01 -15.82 21.52
N TYR A 147 8.95 -15.48 20.24
CA TYR A 147 9.35 -14.18 19.74
C TYR A 147 8.36 -13.66 18.70
N TYR A 148 8.52 -12.40 18.35
CA TYR A 148 7.72 -11.74 17.33
C TYR A 148 8.63 -11.08 16.31
N LEU A 149 8.19 -11.06 15.06
CA LEU A 149 8.78 -10.26 13.99
C LEU A 149 7.97 -8.98 13.84
N LEU A 150 8.57 -7.86 14.20
CA LEU A 150 8.04 -6.52 13.94
C LEU A 150 8.52 -6.07 12.56
N LYS A 151 7.59 -5.97 11.62
CA LYS A 151 7.82 -5.46 10.27
C LYS A 151 7.36 -4.02 10.20
N ILE A 152 8.29 -3.10 9.95
CA ILE A 152 8.03 -1.68 9.73
C ILE A 152 8.22 -1.38 8.24
N GLU A 153 7.19 -0.83 7.62
CA GLU A 153 7.20 -0.43 6.21
C GLU A 153 7.24 1.09 6.11
N HIS A 154 8.10 1.60 5.23
CA HIS A 154 8.17 3.02 4.92
C HIS A 154 8.56 3.25 3.46
N MET A 155 8.09 4.35 2.86
CA MET A 155 8.64 4.82 1.56
C MET A 155 9.84 5.74 1.78
N ARG A 156 11.00 5.37 1.21
CA ARG A 156 12.18 6.26 1.11
C ARG A 156 12.33 6.86 -0.29
N SER A 157 11.76 6.21 -1.32
CA SER A 157 11.68 6.65 -2.72
C SER A 157 10.52 5.88 -3.40
N LYS A 158 10.51 5.75 -4.74
CA LYS A 158 9.54 5.00 -5.58
C LYS A 158 9.23 3.55 -5.16
N LYS A 159 9.93 3.01 -4.16
CA LYS A 159 9.75 1.63 -3.68
C LYS A 159 9.53 1.61 -2.16
N PRO A 160 8.56 0.82 -1.68
CA PRO A 160 8.46 0.50 -0.27
C PRO A 160 9.75 -0.15 0.22
N ASN A 161 10.26 0.35 1.34
CA ASN A 161 11.32 -0.30 2.11
C ASN A 161 10.71 -0.95 3.35
N THR A 162 11.34 -2.04 3.77
CA THR A 162 10.93 -2.80 4.95
C THR A 162 12.11 -2.95 5.88
N VAL A 163 11.89 -2.64 7.16
CA VAL A 163 12.83 -2.94 8.24
C VAL A 163 12.16 -3.97 9.16
N ASN A 164 12.89 -5.04 9.48
CA ASN A 164 12.40 -6.15 10.29
C ASN A 164 13.18 -6.23 11.61
N PHE A 165 12.47 -6.39 12.72
CA PHE A 165 13.05 -6.58 14.05
C PHE A 165 12.52 -7.86 14.68
N ILE A 166 13.41 -8.66 15.26
CA ILE A 166 13.04 -9.76 16.15
C ILE A 166 12.90 -9.16 17.55
N ILE A 167 11.75 -9.36 18.18
CA ILE A 167 11.43 -8.79 19.49
C ILE A 167 10.74 -9.82 20.38
N THR A 168 10.99 -9.75 21.68
CA THR A 168 10.37 -10.64 22.68
C THR A 168 9.11 -10.02 23.28
N LYS A 169 8.39 -10.80 24.10
CA LYS A 169 7.26 -10.29 24.90
C LYS A 169 7.66 -9.17 25.87
N ASN A 170 8.88 -9.19 26.42
CA ASN A 170 9.35 -8.14 27.31
C ASN A 170 9.66 -6.84 26.56
N ASP A 171 10.17 -6.93 25.33
CA ASP A 171 10.39 -5.75 24.49
C ASP A 171 9.08 -5.07 24.13
N LEU A 172 8.04 -5.85 23.81
CA LEU A 172 6.69 -5.33 23.57
C LEU A 172 6.11 -4.58 24.78
N LYS A 173 6.36 -5.06 26.00
CA LYS A 173 5.93 -4.35 27.22
C LYS A 173 6.60 -2.99 27.34
N LYS A 174 7.92 -2.94 27.12
CA LYS A 174 8.68 -1.68 27.12
C LYS A 174 8.19 -0.71 26.05
N PHE A 175 7.92 -1.20 24.83
CA PHE A 175 7.33 -0.37 23.77
C PHE A 175 5.98 0.21 24.18
N ARG A 176 5.11 -0.61 24.78
CA ARG A 176 3.80 -0.13 25.27
C ARG A 176 3.95 0.94 26.35
N GLU A 177 4.88 0.78 27.28
CA GLU A 177 5.14 1.76 28.34
C GLU A 177 5.57 3.11 27.76
N ILE A 178 6.57 3.10 26.85
CA ILE A 178 7.05 4.31 26.18
C ILE A 178 5.93 4.99 25.37
N LEU A 179 5.14 4.20 24.63
CA LEU A 179 4.01 4.75 23.87
C LEU A 179 2.95 5.37 24.78
N ASN A 180 2.65 4.74 25.92
CA ASN A 180 1.69 5.29 26.88
C ASN A 180 2.18 6.59 27.52
N GLU A 181 3.48 6.73 27.75
CA GLU A 181 4.07 7.97 28.26
C GLU A 181 3.87 9.12 27.26
N VAL A 182 4.26 8.90 26.00
CA VAL A 182 4.10 9.89 24.92
C VAL A 182 2.63 10.25 24.67
N LEU A 183 1.73 9.28 24.72
CA LEU A 183 0.29 9.52 24.48
C LEU A 183 -0.42 10.20 25.67
N LYS A 184 0.10 10.07 26.89
CA LYS A 184 -0.44 10.78 28.07
C LYS A 184 0.00 12.23 28.16
N ASP A 185 1.22 12.53 27.70
CA ASP A 185 1.70 13.92 27.58
C ASP A 185 1.10 14.66 26.37
N GLY A 186 0.48 13.91 25.44
CA GLY A 186 -0.19 14.42 24.25
C GLY A 186 -1.66 14.83 24.43
N ASP A 187 -2.18 14.90 25.66
CA ASP A 187 -3.51 15.46 25.96
C ASP A 187 -3.52 16.97 25.66
N VAL A 188 -3.66 17.30 24.38
CA VAL A 188 -4.12 18.62 23.92
C VAL A 188 -5.64 18.57 23.98
N SER A 189 -6.15 19.13 25.07
CA SER A 189 -7.52 19.64 25.25
C SER A 189 -8.07 20.35 24.02
#